data_AF-A0A1T4YF85-F1
#
_entry.id   AF-A0A1T4YF85-F1
#
_cell.length_a   1.000
_cell.length_b   1.000
_cell.length_c   1.000
_cell.angle_alpha   90.00
_cell.angle_beta   90.00
_cell.angle_gamma   90.00
#
_symmetry.space_group_name_H-M   'P 1'
#
loop_
_entity.id
_entity.type
_entity.pdbx_description
1 polymer ?
#
loop_
_entity_poly.entity_id
_entity_poly.type
_entity_poly.pdbx_seq_one_letter_code
_entity_poly.pdbx_strand_id
1 'polypeptide(L)'
;MKRKFIKTAVFFLMFAFILFSGGQVLASNLKTSKNNNKISIAKPKVRYEMNSQNFKEKLDSLVKSGTITQAQEDKILSLIKQKEDERKAEMEKVKNMTEEQRKEYFKQNRVKAKSDIFKELVEQNVITQKQADTIKNTIFDKNKDKRKNFKGENFKTFLDNQVKAGVITQDEENKIISYMNKKAEDKKAEMEKIKSLTEEERKAYFENKKSQAKSDFFKELVDKGILTQNKADVLKENMKNQIKSNKSDSERNKFKLKINK
;
A
#
# COMPACT_ATOMS: atom_id res chain seq x y z
N MET A 1 -55.90 33.91 -20.53
CA MET A 1 -56.04 33.86 -19.05
C MET A 1 -54.67 33.71 -18.42
N LYS A 2 -54.36 34.53 -17.41
CA LYS A 2 -53.07 34.58 -16.68
C LYS A 2 -53.11 33.64 -15.46
N ARG A 3 -51.95 33.07 -15.09
CA ARG A 3 -51.38 32.88 -13.72
C ARG A 3 -50.15 31.95 -13.84
N LYS A 4 -48.92 32.46 -13.89
CA LYS A 4 -48.00 32.96 -12.83
C LYS A 4 -47.23 31.84 -12.09
N PHE A 5 -45.93 31.81 -12.39
CA PHE A 5 -44.85 31.13 -11.65
C PHE A 5 -44.75 31.65 -10.21
N ILE A 6 -44.47 30.76 -9.25
CA ILE A 6 -44.02 31.13 -7.91
C ILE A 6 -42.67 30.44 -7.66
N LYS A 7 -41.64 31.28 -7.49
CA LYS A 7 -40.30 30.93 -7.02
C LYS A 7 -40.34 30.94 -5.49
N THR A 8 -39.91 29.87 -4.83
CA THR A 8 -39.66 29.86 -3.38
C THR A 8 -38.17 29.90 -3.13
N ALA A 9 -37.71 31.08 -2.69
CA ALA A 9 -36.42 31.28 -2.06
C ALA A 9 -36.54 30.88 -0.58
N VAL A 10 -35.56 30.13 -0.05
CA VAL A 10 -35.44 29.86 1.38
C VAL A 10 -34.18 30.53 1.91
N PHE A 11 -34.41 31.27 2.99
CA PHE A 11 -33.55 32.25 3.64
C PHE A 11 -32.31 31.65 4.32
N PHE A 12 -31.20 32.37 4.20
CA PHE A 12 -30.03 32.26 5.09
C PHE A 12 -30.43 32.70 6.50
N LEU A 13 -30.19 31.85 7.50
CA LEU A 13 -30.40 32.19 8.90
C LEU A 13 -29.04 32.18 9.61
N MET A 14 -28.44 33.37 9.71
CA MET A 14 -27.32 33.65 10.61
C MET A 14 -27.79 33.52 12.06
N PHE A 15 -27.16 32.66 12.85
CA PHE A 15 -27.20 32.75 14.30
C PHE A 15 -25.84 33.22 14.81
N ALA A 16 -25.75 34.54 15.03
CA ALA A 16 -24.78 35.13 15.93
C ALA A 16 -25.31 34.97 17.36
N PHE A 17 -24.56 34.30 18.22
CA PHE A 17 -24.76 34.34 19.67
C PHE A 17 -23.40 34.64 20.33
N ILE A 18 -23.22 35.92 20.66
CA ILE A 18 -22.25 36.39 21.65
C ILE A 18 -23.03 36.49 22.95
N LEU A 19 -22.64 35.75 24.00
CA LEU A 19 -22.88 36.17 25.37
C LEU A 19 -21.72 35.73 26.27
N PHE A 20 -21.33 36.71 27.07
CA PHE A 20 -20.18 36.84 27.95
C PHE A 20 -20.56 36.37 29.36
N SER A 21 -19.65 35.71 30.09
CA SER A 21 -19.29 36.00 31.50
C SER A 21 -18.50 34.86 32.13
N GLY A 22 -17.60 35.22 33.05
CA GLY A 22 -16.51 34.40 33.55
C GLY A 22 -16.82 33.53 34.77
N GLY A 23 -15.82 32.77 35.18
CA GLY A 23 -15.86 31.93 36.38
C GLY A 23 -14.68 30.96 36.42
N GLN A 24 -13.65 31.30 37.18
CA GLN A 24 -12.42 30.54 37.42
C GLN A 24 -12.68 29.19 38.11
N VAL A 25 -12.06 28.09 37.67
CA VAL A 25 -11.58 27.05 38.61
C VAL A 25 -10.47 26.15 38.06
N LEU A 26 -9.43 26.00 38.90
CA LEU A 26 -8.50 24.86 39.09
C LEU A 26 -7.34 24.67 38.10
N ALA A 27 -6.23 25.36 38.39
CA ALA A 27 -4.89 24.89 38.10
C ALA A 27 -4.54 23.70 39.03
N SER A 28 -4.74 22.47 38.58
CA SER A 28 -4.15 21.30 39.24
C SER A 28 -2.70 21.15 38.80
N ASN A 29 -1.81 21.37 39.75
CA ASN A 29 -0.36 21.22 39.62
C ASN A 29 -0.03 19.71 39.54
N LEU A 30 -0.13 19.13 38.36
CA LEU A 30 0.24 17.74 38.13
C LEU A 30 1.75 17.67 37.89
N LYS A 31 2.51 17.45 38.97
CA LYS A 31 3.89 16.97 38.92
C LYS A 31 3.93 15.66 38.13
N THR A 32 4.16 15.77 36.83
CA THR A 32 4.35 14.62 35.95
C THR A 32 5.83 14.29 35.89
N SER A 33 6.11 13.11 36.41
CA SER A 33 7.35 12.35 36.33
C SER A 33 8.03 12.48 34.97
N LYS A 34 9.33 12.82 34.99
CA LYS A 34 10.23 12.74 33.82
C LYS A 34 10.41 11.27 33.42
N ASN A 35 9.48 10.76 32.62
CA ASN A 35 9.67 9.52 31.88
C ASN A 35 10.36 9.85 30.55
N ASN A 36 11.66 9.54 30.47
CA ASN A 36 12.51 9.69 29.28
C ASN A 36 12.20 8.64 28.20
N ASN A 37 10.93 8.47 27.84
CA ASN A 37 10.58 7.75 26.62
C ASN A 37 10.83 8.69 25.45
N LYS A 38 12.03 8.58 24.85
CA LYS A 38 12.28 9.03 23.48
C LYS A 38 11.23 8.37 22.60
N ILE A 39 10.14 9.10 22.35
CA ILE A 39 9.18 8.79 21.29
C ILE A 39 10.01 8.77 20.01
N SER A 40 10.29 7.57 19.51
CA SER A 40 10.84 7.41 18.18
C SER A 40 9.77 7.93 17.24
N ILE A 41 9.88 9.21 16.86
CA ILE A 41 9.09 9.80 15.79
C ILE A 41 9.43 8.95 14.57
N ALA A 42 8.53 8.02 14.25
CA ALA A 42 8.65 7.22 13.06
C ALA A 42 8.78 8.20 11.89
N LYS A 43 9.94 8.16 11.21
CA LYS A 43 10.17 8.98 10.03
C LYS A 43 8.93 8.86 9.13
N PRO A 44 8.32 9.97 8.67
CA PRO A 44 7.15 9.89 7.82
C PRO A 44 7.49 8.98 6.65
N LYS A 45 6.68 7.95 6.42
CA LYS A 45 6.80 7.10 5.23
C LYS A 45 6.83 8.06 4.04
N VAL A 46 7.96 8.13 3.35
CA VAL A 46 8.12 8.95 2.15
C VAL A 46 7.00 8.53 1.20
N ARG A 47 5.99 9.40 1.06
CA ARG A 47 4.90 9.22 0.10
C ARG A 47 5.60 9.27 -1.25
N TYR A 48 5.51 8.20 -2.02
CA TYR A 48 6.10 8.13 -3.36
C TYR A 48 5.46 9.24 -4.19
N GLU A 49 6.11 10.39 -4.29
CA GLU A 49 5.94 11.26 -5.43
C GLU A 49 6.37 10.41 -6.63
N MET A 50 5.43 10.21 -7.54
CA MET A 50 5.77 9.71 -8.86
C MET A 50 6.72 10.76 -9.41
N ASN A 51 8.02 10.48 -9.44
CA ASN A 51 8.98 11.41 -10.00
C ASN A 51 8.56 11.62 -11.46
N SER A 52 7.94 12.77 -11.75
CA SER A 52 7.27 13.09 -13.01
C SER A 52 8.22 12.92 -14.19
N GLN A 53 9.50 13.20 -13.97
CA GLN A 53 10.57 13.01 -14.93
C GLN A 53 10.77 11.54 -15.32
N ASN A 54 10.86 10.64 -14.33
CA ASN A 54 10.99 9.20 -14.57
C ASN A 54 9.75 8.60 -15.24
N PHE A 55 8.58 9.19 -15.00
CA PHE A 55 7.35 8.76 -15.64
C PHE A 55 7.33 9.17 -17.12
N LYS A 56 7.68 10.42 -17.40
CA LYS A 56 7.77 10.95 -18.77
C LYS A 56 8.79 10.16 -19.60
N GLU A 57 10.00 9.94 -19.08
CA GLU A 57 11.05 9.18 -19.79
C GLU A 57 10.60 7.77 -20.20
N LYS A 58 9.74 7.14 -19.39
CA LYS A 58 9.14 5.85 -19.71
C LYS A 58 8.04 5.93 -20.76
N LEU A 59 7.29 7.03 -20.84
CA LEU A 59 6.35 7.25 -21.93
C LEU A 59 7.09 7.58 -23.23
N ASP A 60 8.13 8.40 -23.18
CA ASP A 60 9.01 8.71 -24.31
C ASP A 60 9.57 7.44 -24.96
N SER A 61 9.95 6.42 -24.16
CA SER A 61 10.41 5.14 -24.69
C SER A 61 9.29 4.31 -25.35
N LEU A 62 8.06 4.43 -24.85
CA LEU A 62 6.88 3.82 -25.46
C LEU A 62 6.46 4.53 -26.75
N VAL A 63 6.70 5.83 -26.86
CA VAL A 63 6.54 6.58 -28.12
C VAL A 63 7.59 6.13 -29.14
N LYS A 64 8.86 6.07 -28.74
CA LYS A 64 9.97 5.62 -29.62
C LYS A 64 9.77 4.20 -30.14
N SER A 65 9.20 3.31 -29.32
CA SER A 65 8.88 1.92 -29.73
C SER A 65 7.59 1.81 -30.55
N GLY A 66 6.88 2.91 -30.80
CA GLY A 66 5.62 2.94 -31.55
C GLY A 66 4.45 2.32 -30.79
N THR A 67 4.59 2.06 -29.48
CA THR A 67 3.53 1.50 -28.66
C THR A 67 2.41 2.52 -28.44
N ILE A 68 2.76 3.79 -28.26
CA ILE A 68 1.83 4.92 -28.19
C ILE A 68 2.31 6.04 -29.12
N THR A 69 1.43 6.97 -29.48
CA THR A 69 1.82 8.17 -30.23
C THR A 69 2.18 9.32 -29.30
N GLN A 70 2.88 10.34 -29.83
CA GLN A 70 3.18 11.56 -29.06
C GLN A 70 1.91 12.22 -28.53
N ALA A 71 0.87 12.31 -29.37
CA ALA A 71 -0.42 12.87 -28.95
C ALA A 71 -1.10 12.07 -27.84
N GLN A 72 -0.87 10.75 -27.77
CA GLN A 72 -1.34 9.91 -26.66
C GLN A 72 -0.53 10.18 -25.40
N GLU A 73 0.80 10.27 -25.48
CA GLU A 73 1.66 10.65 -24.35
C GLU A 73 1.23 11.99 -23.75
N ASP A 74 1.02 13.02 -24.57
CA ASP A 74 0.68 14.36 -24.10
C ASP A 74 -0.66 14.37 -23.35
N LYS A 75 -1.66 13.63 -23.84
CA LYS A 75 -2.96 13.45 -23.17
C LYS A 75 -2.82 12.70 -21.84
N ILE A 76 -1.99 11.66 -21.80
CA ILE A 76 -1.71 10.91 -20.55
C ILE A 76 -1.09 11.85 -19.51
N LEU A 77 -0.06 12.63 -19.89
CA LEU A 77 0.61 13.57 -18.99
C LEU A 77 -0.33 14.67 -18.50
N SER A 78 -1.16 15.20 -19.39
CA SER A 78 -2.16 16.23 -19.05
C SER A 78 -3.17 15.71 -18.03
N LEU A 79 -3.74 14.52 -18.25
CA LEU A 79 -4.70 13.92 -17.32
C LEU A 79 -4.06 13.64 -15.95
N ILE A 80 -2.82 13.15 -15.91
CA ILE A 80 -2.11 12.90 -14.65
C ILE A 80 -1.89 14.21 -13.89
N LYS A 81 -1.47 15.27 -14.57
CA LYS A 81 -1.30 16.60 -13.96
C LYS A 81 -2.63 17.12 -13.38
N GLN A 82 -3.73 16.97 -14.13
CA GLN A 82 -5.06 17.33 -13.65
C GLN A 82 -5.42 16.57 -12.36
N LYS A 83 -5.25 15.24 -12.35
CA LYS A 83 -5.54 14.42 -11.14
C LYS A 83 -4.63 14.78 -9.97
N GLU A 84 -3.37 15.16 -10.23
CA GLU A 84 -2.48 15.64 -9.18
C GLU A 84 -2.95 16.95 -8.56
N ASP A 85 -3.40 17.90 -9.38
CA ASP A 85 -3.89 19.19 -8.91
C ASP A 85 -5.24 19.05 -8.19
N GLU A 86 -6.15 18.19 -8.67
CA GLU A 86 -7.37 17.78 -7.95
C GLU A 86 -7.03 17.20 -6.57
N ARG A 87 -6.05 16.29 -6.50
CA ARG A 87 -5.59 15.68 -5.25
C ARG A 87 -4.95 16.71 -4.32
N LYS A 88 -4.19 17.68 -4.83
CA LYS A 88 -3.61 18.76 -4.02
C LYS A 88 -4.71 19.64 -3.43
N ALA A 89 -5.69 20.04 -4.24
CA ALA A 89 -6.83 20.82 -3.76
C ALA A 89 -7.64 20.04 -2.71
N GLU A 90 -7.84 18.73 -2.90
CA GLU A 90 -8.47 17.86 -1.90
C GLU A 90 -7.65 17.78 -0.61
N MET A 91 -6.33 17.64 -0.71
CA MET A 91 -5.44 17.64 0.45
C MET A 91 -5.51 18.95 1.24
N GLU A 92 -5.58 20.11 0.58
CA GLU A 92 -5.74 21.40 1.27
C GLU A 92 -7.08 21.48 2.02
N LYS A 93 -8.18 21.01 1.40
CA LYS A 93 -9.49 20.94 2.09
C LYS A 93 -9.42 20.06 3.34
N VAL A 94 -8.79 18.90 3.23
CA VAL A 94 -8.69 17.92 4.32
C VAL A 94 -7.73 18.36 5.42
N LYS A 95 -6.70 19.15 5.12
CA LYS A 95 -5.75 19.68 6.13
C LYS A 95 -6.44 20.59 7.15
N ASN A 96 -7.47 21.32 6.73
CA ASN A 96 -8.16 22.31 7.56
C ASN A 96 -9.35 21.73 8.36
N MET A 97 -9.61 20.43 8.26
CA MET A 97 -10.72 19.75 8.95
C MET A 97 -10.27 19.11 10.28
N THR A 98 -11.18 19.02 11.27
CA THR A 98 -10.94 18.25 12.52
C THR A 98 -10.86 16.74 12.24
N GLU A 99 -10.40 15.93 13.21
CA GLU A 99 -10.31 14.48 13.03
C GLU A 99 -11.67 13.84 12.72
N GLU A 100 -12.73 14.28 13.40
CA GLU A 100 -14.10 13.81 13.20
C GLU A 100 -14.61 14.20 11.80
N GLN A 101 -14.39 15.44 11.39
CA GLN A 101 -14.76 15.93 10.06
C GLN A 101 -13.99 15.21 8.95
N ARG A 102 -12.68 14.97 9.13
CA ARG A 102 -11.86 14.19 8.17
C ARG A 102 -12.37 12.77 8.06
N LYS A 103 -12.73 12.14 9.18
CA LYS A 103 -13.25 10.77 9.19
C LYS A 103 -14.55 10.66 8.41
N GLU A 104 -15.48 11.59 8.61
CA GLU A 104 -16.74 11.63 7.87
C GLU A 104 -16.52 11.97 6.38
N TYR A 105 -15.66 12.95 6.09
CA TYR A 105 -15.28 13.32 4.73
C TYR A 105 -14.73 12.13 3.95
N PHE A 106 -13.80 11.37 4.54
CA PHE A 106 -13.24 10.17 3.89
C PHE A 106 -14.24 9.02 3.81
N LYS A 107 -15.19 8.90 4.74
CA LYS A 107 -16.27 7.92 4.63
C LYS A 107 -17.14 8.21 3.40
N GLN A 108 -17.51 9.48 3.21
CA GLN A 108 -18.37 9.90 2.09
C GLN A 108 -17.64 9.93 0.74
N ASN A 109 -16.34 10.25 0.71
CA ASN A 109 -15.59 10.46 -0.54
C ASN A 109 -14.66 9.29 -0.94
N ARG A 110 -14.60 8.20 -0.15
CA ARG A 110 -13.73 7.04 -0.42
C ARG A 110 -13.97 6.36 -1.78
N VAL A 111 -15.22 6.38 -2.25
CA VAL A 111 -15.63 5.77 -3.53
C VAL A 111 -15.09 6.55 -4.73
N LYS A 112 -14.96 7.88 -4.61
CA LYS A 112 -14.44 8.75 -5.68
C LYS A 112 -12.91 8.70 -5.81
N ALA A 113 -12.20 8.30 -4.75
CA ALA A 113 -10.75 8.45 -4.62
C ALA A 113 -9.90 7.43 -5.41
N LYS A 114 -10.50 6.53 -6.21
CA LYS A 114 -9.77 5.45 -6.91
C LYS A 114 -10.23 5.24 -8.36
N SER A 115 -10.41 6.31 -9.13
CA SER A 115 -10.44 6.15 -10.59
C SER A 115 -9.06 5.63 -11.05
N ASP A 116 -9.04 4.49 -11.74
CA ASP A 116 -7.84 4.03 -12.43
C ASP A 116 -7.64 4.93 -13.66
N ILE A 117 -6.63 5.80 -13.60
CA ILE A 117 -6.33 6.78 -14.66
C ILE A 117 -6.25 6.10 -16.04
N PHE A 118 -5.72 4.89 -16.11
CA PHE A 118 -5.62 4.18 -17.39
C PHE A 118 -6.96 3.63 -17.86
N LYS A 119 -7.86 3.27 -16.94
CA LYS A 119 -9.24 2.89 -17.30
C LYS A 119 -9.97 4.10 -17.89
N GLU A 120 -9.83 5.26 -17.26
CA GLU A 120 -10.40 6.53 -17.75
C GLU A 120 -9.83 6.91 -19.13
N LEU A 121 -8.53 6.73 -19.37
CA LEU A 121 -7.92 6.96 -20.69
C LEU A 121 -8.42 5.99 -21.77
N VAL A 122 -8.74 4.74 -21.39
CA VAL A 122 -9.33 3.76 -22.31
C VAL A 122 -10.78 4.11 -22.63
N GLU A 123 -11.57 4.49 -21.63
CA GLU A 123 -12.96 4.93 -21.80
C GLU A 123 -13.06 6.20 -22.66
N GLN A 124 -12.10 7.10 -22.54
CA GLN A 124 -11.97 8.29 -23.38
C GLN A 124 -11.40 8.00 -24.79
N ASN A 125 -11.12 6.73 -25.12
CA ASN A 125 -10.49 6.30 -26.36
C ASN A 125 -9.14 7.00 -26.65
N VAL A 126 -8.44 7.45 -25.60
CA VAL A 126 -7.10 8.04 -25.74
C VAL A 126 -6.09 6.94 -26.03
N ILE A 127 -6.23 5.79 -25.37
CA ILE A 127 -5.39 4.61 -25.57
C ILE A 127 -6.28 3.36 -25.63
N THR A 128 -5.76 2.29 -26.21
CA THR A 128 -6.39 0.97 -26.15
C THR A 128 -6.11 0.28 -24.83
N GLN A 129 -6.91 -0.73 -24.46
CA GLN A 129 -6.65 -1.55 -23.28
C GLN A 129 -5.25 -2.20 -23.31
N LYS A 130 -4.81 -2.68 -24.48
CA LYS A 130 -3.48 -3.27 -24.67
C LYS A 130 -2.36 -2.25 -24.41
N GLN A 131 -2.54 -1.01 -24.87
CA GLN A 131 -1.60 0.08 -24.59
C GLN A 131 -1.59 0.42 -23.09
N ALA A 132 -2.76 0.51 -22.45
CA ALA A 132 -2.88 0.73 -21.01
C ALA A 132 -2.12 -0.34 -20.19
N ASP A 133 -2.28 -1.61 -20.53
CA ASP A 133 -1.60 -2.71 -19.85
C ASP A 133 -0.07 -2.63 -20.05
N THR A 134 0.37 -2.29 -21.27
CA THR A 134 1.80 -2.12 -21.58
C THR A 134 2.42 -0.96 -20.82
N ILE A 135 1.72 0.18 -20.74
CA ILE A 135 2.15 1.34 -19.95
C ILE A 135 2.21 0.98 -18.47
N LYS A 136 1.17 0.33 -17.92
CA LYS A 136 1.14 -0.11 -16.52
C LYS A 136 2.33 -1.00 -16.18
N ASN A 137 2.61 -1.99 -17.03
CA ASN A 137 3.76 -2.87 -16.84
C ASN A 137 5.05 -2.04 -16.86
N THR A 138 5.31 -1.26 -17.90
CA THR A 138 6.54 -0.45 -18.05
C THR A 138 6.78 0.48 -16.86
N ILE A 139 5.72 1.12 -16.35
CA ILE A 139 5.82 2.16 -15.34
C ILE A 139 5.88 1.60 -13.94
N PHE A 140 5.02 0.63 -13.62
CA PHE A 140 4.93 0.01 -12.30
C PHE A 140 5.77 -1.26 -12.13
N ASP A 141 6.53 -1.68 -13.16
CA ASP A 141 7.59 -2.69 -13.06
C ASP A 141 8.80 -2.20 -12.28
N LYS A 142 8.58 -1.79 -11.03
CA LYS A 142 9.69 -1.66 -10.09
C LYS A 142 10.08 -2.98 -9.46
N ASN A 143 9.25 -4.04 -9.56
CA ASN A 143 9.54 -5.30 -8.87
C ASN A 143 8.78 -6.56 -9.40
N LYS A 144 8.49 -6.81 -10.69
CA LYS A 144 8.06 -8.19 -11.04
C LYS A 144 9.17 -9.20 -10.76
N ASP A 145 10.39 -8.92 -11.23
CA ASP A 145 11.53 -9.81 -10.99
C ASP A 145 11.99 -9.77 -9.53
N LYS A 146 11.97 -8.60 -8.87
CA LYS A 146 12.26 -8.51 -7.44
C LYS A 146 11.17 -9.11 -6.54
N ARG A 147 9.89 -9.15 -6.95
CA ARG A 147 8.81 -9.85 -6.20
C ARG A 147 8.80 -11.35 -6.47
N LYS A 148 9.18 -11.80 -7.66
CA LYS A 148 9.47 -13.23 -7.93
C LYS A 148 10.63 -13.71 -7.06
N ASN A 149 11.68 -12.89 -6.95
CA ASN A 149 12.86 -13.24 -6.18
C ASN A 149 12.65 -13.15 -4.67
N PHE A 150 11.87 -12.20 -4.14
CA PHE A 150 11.79 -12.03 -2.68
C PHE A 150 10.95 -13.09 -1.93
N LYS A 151 10.19 -13.97 -2.62
CA LYS A 151 9.36 -14.98 -1.93
C LYS A 151 9.33 -16.38 -2.53
N GLY A 152 9.55 -16.55 -3.84
CA GLY A 152 9.49 -17.86 -4.50
C GLY A 152 10.87 -18.46 -4.67
N GLU A 153 11.65 -17.90 -5.59
CA GLU A 153 12.96 -18.46 -5.98
C GLU A 153 13.99 -18.39 -4.84
N ASN A 154 14.12 -17.26 -4.13
CA ASN A 154 15.10 -17.17 -3.04
C ASN A 154 14.77 -18.10 -1.86
N PHE A 155 13.48 -18.36 -1.60
CA PHE A 155 13.09 -19.27 -0.53
C PHE A 155 13.29 -20.73 -0.94
N LYS A 156 13.01 -21.06 -2.20
CA LYS A 156 13.35 -22.38 -2.74
C LYS A 156 14.86 -22.63 -2.67
N THR A 157 15.68 -21.70 -3.16
CA THR A 157 17.15 -21.81 -3.07
C THR A 157 17.63 -21.93 -1.62
N PHE A 158 16.98 -21.24 -0.68
CA PHE A 158 17.24 -21.43 0.74
C PHE A 158 16.96 -22.88 1.16
N LEU A 159 15.77 -23.43 0.87
CA LEU A 159 15.43 -24.81 1.21
C LEU A 159 16.36 -25.84 0.54
N ASP A 160 16.69 -25.67 -0.74
CA ASP A 160 17.65 -26.51 -1.47
C ASP A 160 19.00 -26.58 -0.71
N ASN A 161 19.47 -25.45 -0.18
CA ASN A 161 20.69 -25.41 0.62
C ASN A 161 20.53 -26.11 1.98
N GLN A 162 19.34 -26.06 2.58
CA GLN A 162 19.04 -26.78 3.83
C GLN A 162 18.93 -28.29 3.61
N VAL A 163 18.45 -28.74 2.45
CA VAL A 163 18.49 -30.15 2.03
C VAL A 163 19.94 -30.62 1.87
N LYS A 164 20.76 -29.85 1.15
CA LYS A 164 22.20 -30.15 0.98
C LYS A 164 22.95 -30.20 2.32
N ALA A 165 22.58 -29.35 3.27
CA ALA A 165 23.13 -29.34 4.62
C ALA A 165 22.57 -30.47 5.52
N GLY A 166 21.62 -31.29 5.03
CA GLY A 166 21.00 -32.38 5.79
C GLY A 166 20.05 -31.92 6.90
N VAL A 167 19.69 -30.64 6.95
CA VAL A 167 18.77 -30.09 7.97
C VAL A 167 17.35 -30.58 7.75
N ILE A 168 16.93 -30.65 6.49
CA ILE A 168 15.65 -31.20 6.04
C ILE A 168 15.88 -32.20 4.91
N THR A 169 14.89 -33.06 4.69
CA THR A 169 14.86 -33.99 3.56
C THR A 169 14.23 -33.34 2.32
N GLN A 170 14.47 -33.94 1.15
CA GLN A 170 13.81 -33.50 -0.09
C GLN A 170 12.28 -33.58 -0.01
N ASP A 171 11.74 -34.61 0.66
CA ASP A 171 10.31 -34.76 0.87
C ASP A 171 9.73 -33.66 1.77
N GLU A 172 10.44 -33.28 2.84
CA GLU A 172 10.08 -32.16 3.69
C GLU A 172 10.12 -30.82 2.92
N GLU A 173 11.14 -30.58 2.09
CA GLU A 173 11.19 -29.41 1.19
C GLU A 173 9.94 -29.33 0.30
N ASN A 174 9.62 -30.44 -0.38
CA ASN A 174 8.48 -30.50 -1.31
C ASN A 174 7.16 -30.20 -0.59
N LYS A 175 6.97 -30.76 0.63
CA LYS A 175 5.80 -30.49 1.46
C LYS A 175 5.72 -29.03 1.91
N ILE A 176 6.84 -28.41 2.27
CA ILE A 176 6.91 -26.97 2.62
C ILE A 176 6.49 -26.13 1.41
N ILE A 177 7.02 -26.40 0.22
CA ILE A 177 6.70 -25.66 -1.01
C ILE A 177 5.20 -25.82 -1.33
N SER A 178 4.67 -27.03 -1.27
CA SER A 178 3.25 -27.30 -1.49
C SER A 178 2.37 -26.53 -0.51
N TYR A 179 2.76 -26.51 0.78
CA TYR A 179 2.02 -25.77 1.80
C TYR A 179 2.04 -24.25 1.54
N MET A 180 3.18 -23.69 1.11
CA MET A 180 3.29 -22.29 0.77
C MET A 180 2.44 -21.89 -0.44
N ASN A 181 2.43 -22.73 -1.48
CA ASN A 181 1.61 -22.50 -2.68
C ASN A 181 0.12 -22.48 -2.32
N LYS A 182 -0.33 -23.46 -1.53
CA LYS A 182 -1.70 -23.49 -1.02
C LYS A 182 -2.05 -22.24 -0.22
N LYS A 183 -1.17 -21.79 0.69
CA LYS A 183 -1.39 -20.56 1.48
C LYS A 183 -1.44 -19.31 0.61
N ALA A 184 -0.75 -19.28 -0.52
CA ALA A 184 -0.81 -18.19 -1.49
C ALA A 184 -2.15 -18.17 -2.24
N GLU A 185 -2.66 -19.35 -2.63
CA GLU A 185 -3.98 -19.51 -3.23
C GLU A 185 -5.10 -19.10 -2.26
N ASP A 186 -5.04 -19.56 -1.00
CA ASP A 186 -6.01 -19.18 0.03
C ASP A 186 -6.05 -17.66 0.23
N LYS A 187 -4.90 -17.00 0.27
CA LYS A 187 -4.83 -15.53 0.34
C LYS A 187 -5.40 -14.86 -0.91
N LYS A 188 -5.18 -15.43 -2.08
CA LYS A 188 -5.74 -14.89 -3.33
C LYS A 188 -7.27 -14.99 -3.30
N ALA A 189 -7.81 -16.14 -2.92
CA ALA A 189 -9.24 -16.35 -2.78
C ALA A 189 -9.85 -15.42 -1.70
N GLU A 190 -9.17 -15.27 -0.57
CA GLU A 190 -9.56 -14.34 0.51
C GLU A 190 -9.60 -12.90 0.01
N MET A 191 -8.62 -12.48 -0.81
CA MET A 191 -8.62 -11.15 -1.43
C MET A 191 -9.76 -10.96 -2.43
N GLU A 192 -10.11 -11.97 -3.22
CA GLU A 192 -11.28 -11.88 -4.11
C GLU A 192 -12.58 -11.72 -3.30
N LYS A 193 -12.74 -12.45 -2.19
CA LYS A 193 -13.89 -12.25 -1.28
C LYS A 193 -13.92 -10.84 -0.69
N ILE A 194 -12.79 -10.31 -0.24
CA ILE A 194 -12.71 -8.95 0.33
C ILE A 194 -13.10 -7.89 -0.70
N LYS A 195 -12.80 -8.10 -2.00
CA LYS A 195 -13.18 -7.16 -3.06
C LYS A 195 -14.68 -7.08 -3.28
N SER A 196 -15.42 -8.15 -3.00
CA SER A 196 -16.88 -8.19 -3.15
C SER A 196 -17.66 -7.74 -1.90
N LEU A 197 -16.99 -7.50 -0.76
CA LEU A 197 -17.65 -7.05 0.46
C LEU A 197 -18.00 -5.55 0.42
N THR A 198 -19.09 -5.20 1.09
CA THR A 198 -19.44 -3.80 1.43
C THR A 198 -18.41 -3.18 2.39
N GLU A 199 -18.49 -1.87 2.61
CA GLU A 199 -17.53 -1.19 3.49
C GLU A 199 -17.64 -1.64 4.94
N GLU A 200 -18.86 -1.81 5.42
CA GLU A 200 -19.19 -2.29 6.76
C GLU A 200 -18.70 -3.72 6.98
N GLU A 201 -18.99 -4.62 6.04
CA GLU A 201 -18.54 -6.01 6.08
C GLU A 201 -17.02 -6.11 6.02
N ARG A 202 -16.38 -5.33 5.14
CA ARG A 202 -14.92 -5.29 5.02
C ARG A 202 -14.29 -4.80 6.32
N LYS A 203 -14.87 -3.79 6.97
CA LYS A 203 -14.38 -3.26 8.25
C LYS A 203 -14.49 -4.31 9.35
N ALA A 204 -15.66 -4.95 9.47
CA ALA A 204 -15.87 -6.04 10.43
C ALA A 204 -14.91 -7.21 10.20
N TYR A 205 -14.70 -7.59 8.94
CA TYR A 205 -13.75 -8.62 8.55
C TYR A 205 -12.32 -8.31 9.02
N PHE A 206 -11.82 -7.07 8.81
CA PHE A 206 -10.46 -6.70 9.23
C PHE A 206 -10.32 -6.52 10.75
N GLU A 207 -11.37 -6.07 11.45
CA GLU A 207 -11.37 -6.00 12.92
C GLU A 207 -11.30 -7.41 13.52
N ASN A 208 -12.09 -8.36 13.01
CA ASN A 208 -12.00 -9.77 13.40
C ASN A 208 -10.64 -10.38 13.06
N LYS A 209 -10.11 -10.14 11.85
CA LYS A 209 -8.77 -10.63 11.49
C LYS A 209 -7.65 -10.06 12.34
N LYS A 210 -7.82 -8.85 12.89
CA LYS A 210 -6.83 -8.21 13.76
C LYS A 210 -6.81 -8.84 15.16
N SER A 211 -7.95 -9.32 15.65
CA SER A 211 -8.04 -10.03 16.94
C SER A 211 -7.57 -11.49 16.84
N GLN A 212 -7.52 -12.07 15.63
CA GLN A 212 -6.91 -13.38 15.41
C GLN A 212 -5.39 -13.32 15.59
N ALA A 213 -4.84 -14.21 16.42
CA ALA A 213 -3.41 -14.36 16.57
C ALA A 213 -2.77 -14.71 15.22
N LYS A 214 -1.72 -13.98 14.85
CA LYS A 214 -0.93 -14.32 13.67
C LYS A 214 -0.17 -15.61 13.95
N SER A 215 -0.56 -16.67 13.28
CA SER A 215 0.15 -17.94 13.36
C SER A 215 1.55 -17.82 12.74
N ASP A 216 2.55 -18.36 13.44
CA ASP A 216 3.93 -18.44 12.96
C ASP A 216 4.03 -19.54 11.89
N PHE A 217 4.60 -19.21 10.73
CA PHE A 217 4.72 -20.15 9.61
C PHE A 217 5.43 -21.45 10.01
N PHE A 218 6.52 -21.37 10.78
CA PHE A 218 7.27 -22.55 11.20
C PHE A 218 6.46 -23.39 12.19
N LYS A 219 5.68 -22.74 13.05
CA LYS A 219 4.75 -23.44 13.94
C LYS A 219 3.67 -24.18 13.16
N GLU A 220 3.11 -23.57 12.11
CA GLU A 220 2.12 -24.24 11.26
C GLU A 220 2.70 -25.48 10.57
N LEU A 221 3.97 -25.43 10.12
CA LEU A 221 4.65 -26.59 9.54
C LEU A 221 4.80 -27.73 10.55
N VAL A 222 5.10 -27.39 11.82
CA VAL A 222 5.17 -28.37 12.91
C VAL A 222 3.79 -28.95 13.24
N ASP A 223 2.79 -28.09 13.40
CA ASP A 223 1.40 -28.51 13.70
C ASP A 223 0.83 -29.40 12.58
N LYS A 224 1.30 -29.26 11.34
CA LYS A 224 0.93 -30.10 10.20
C LYS A 224 1.79 -31.36 10.04
N GLY A 225 2.77 -31.59 10.92
CA GLY A 225 3.68 -32.73 10.84
C GLY A 225 4.60 -32.68 9.61
N ILE A 226 4.77 -31.51 9.00
CA ILE A 226 5.70 -31.32 7.88
C ILE A 226 7.14 -31.25 8.40
N LEU A 227 7.33 -30.67 9.59
CA LEU A 227 8.62 -30.57 10.26
C LEU A 227 8.51 -30.99 11.72
N THR A 228 9.63 -31.41 12.30
CA THR A 228 9.77 -31.46 13.75
C THR A 228 10.07 -30.07 14.31
N GLN A 229 9.80 -29.85 15.59
CA GLN A 229 10.07 -28.58 16.26
C GLN A 229 11.55 -28.17 16.13
N ASN A 230 12.47 -29.11 16.35
CA ASN A 230 13.91 -28.87 16.23
C ASN A 230 14.30 -28.40 14.81
N LYS A 231 13.79 -29.07 13.75
CA LYS A 231 14.07 -28.66 12.37
C LYS A 231 13.50 -27.28 12.06
N ALA A 232 12.29 -27.00 12.54
CA ALA A 232 11.64 -25.71 12.36
C ALA A 232 12.42 -24.56 13.01
N ASP A 233 12.96 -24.77 14.20
CA ASP A 233 13.77 -23.77 14.91
C ASP A 233 15.12 -23.53 14.22
N VAL A 234 15.79 -24.58 13.77
CA VAL A 234 17.05 -24.47 13.00
C VAL A 234 16.82 -23.71 11.69
N LEU A 235 15.77 -24.04 10.93
CA LEU A 235 15.43 -23.32 9.70
C LEU A 235 15.15 -21.84 9.98
N LYS A 236 14.41 -21.53 11.05
CA LYS A 236 14.09 -20.16 11.45
C LYS A 236 15.35 -19.36 11.74
N GLU A 237 16.33 -19.96 12.42
CA GLU A 237 17.60 -19.29 12.72
C GLU A 237 18.48 -19.12 11.47
N ASN A 238 18.60 -20.15 10.64
CA ASN A 238 19.34 -20.09 9.38
C ASN A 238 18.77 -19.02 8.44
N MET A 239 17.45 -18.91 8.37
CA MET A 239 16.77 -17.86 7.60
C MET A 239 17.10 -16.46 8.12
N LYS A 240 17.11 -16.24 9.45
CA LYS A 240 17.52 -14.94 10.02
C LYS A 240 18.96 -14.59 9.66
N ASN A 241 19.86 -15.57 9.70
CA ASN A 241 21.28 -15.37 9.41
C ASN A 241 21.51 -15.04 7.92
N GLN A 242 20.82 -15.71 7.01
CA GLN A 242 20.86 -15.37 5.59
C GLN A 242 20.35 -13.95 5.32
N ILE A 243 19.27 -13.52 5.98
CA ILE A 243 18.75 -12.14 5.86
C ILE A 243 19.76 -11.10 6.37
N LYS A 244 20.47 -11.38 7.47
CA LYS A 244 21.52 -10.49 8.01
C LYS A 244 22.70 -10.37 7.03
N SER A 245 23.17 -11.48 6.46
CA SER A 245 24.28 -11.47 5.50
C SER A 245 23.96 -10.64 4.25
N ASN A 246 22.79 -10.87 3.64
CA ASN A 246 22.33 -10.15 2.45
C ASN A 246 22.19 -8.63 2.67
N LYS A 247 21.81 -8.20 3.88
CA LYS A 247 21.77 -6.77 4.24
C LYS A 247 23.18 -6.17 4.26
N SER A 248 24.12 -6.87 4.90
CA SER A 248 25.51 -6.41 5.01
C SER A 248 26.20 -6.26 3.65
N ASP A 249 25.90 -7.14 2.70
CA ASP A 249 26.50 -7.10 1.35
C ASP A 249 25.88 -5.99 0.50
N SER A 250 24.57 -5.74 0.66
CA SER A 250 23.90 -4.62 0.00
C SER A 250 24.43 -3.26 0.48
N GLU A 251 24.77 -3.14 1.77
CA GLU A 251 25.34 -1.93 2.35
C GLU A 251 26.77 -1.72 1.87
N ARG A 252 27.60 -2.78 1.86
CA ARG A 252 28.97 -2.73 1.32
C ARG A 252 29.00 -2.33 -0.16
N ASN A 253 28.12 -2.88 -0.98
CA ASN A 253 28.05 -2.54 -2.41
C ASN A 253 27.57 -1.10 -2.65
N LYS A 254 26.70 -0.58 -1.79
CA LYS A 254 26.24 0.82 -1.84
C LYS A 254 27.34 1.82 -1.46
N PHE A 255 28.25 1.44 -0.56
CA PHE A 255 29.44 2.24 -0.23
C PHE A 255 30.46 2.25 -1.37
N LYS A 256 30.72 1.09 -2.01
CA LYS A 256 31.63 1.02 -3.18
C LYS A 256 31.16 1.90 -4.34
N LEU A 257 29.85 1.97 -4.61
CA LEU A 257 29.31 2.84 -5.66
C LEU A 257 29.38 4.35 -5.35
N LYS A 258 29.52 4.74 -4.08
CA LYS A 258 29.67 6.15 -3.68
C LYS A 258 31.11 6.65 -3.74
N ILE A 259 32.08 5.73 -3.73
CA ILE A 259 33.52 6.07 -3.77
C ILE A 259 34.01 6.24 -5.22
N ASN A 260 33.27 5.72 -6.21
CA ASN A 260 33.58 5.84 -7.64
C ASN A 260 32.78 6.95 -8.36
N LYS A 261 32.45 8.04 -7.65
CA LYS A 261 31.91 9.29 -8.22
C LYS A 261 32.71 10.45 -7.69
#